data_AF-A0A967F8V9-F1
#
_entry.id   AF-A0A967F8V9-F1
#
_cell.length_a   1.000
_cell.length_b   1.000
_cell.length_c   1.000
_cell.angle_alpha   90.00
_cell.angle_beta   90.00
_cell.angle_gamma   90.00
#
_symmetry.space_group_name_H-M   'P 1'
#
loop_
_entity.id
_entity.type
_entity.pdbx_description
1 polymer ?
#
loop_
_entity_poly.entity_id
_entity_poly.type
_entity_poly.pdbx_seq_one_letter_code
_entity_poly.pdbx_strand_id
1 'polypeptide(L)'
;MSCVAVCPTSALREGQGLPQLNFSEWSCIQCGLCETACPEDAIKTEPRFLYDDKERSEPRLLHEEQPMCCISCGKPFATRSALKAMMKKLEGHWMFQTEAERRRLEMCDTCRVKDMMRAQGPGGSGSA
;
A
#
# COMPACT_ATOMS: atom_id res chain seq x y z
N MET A 1 -3.70 0.84 -5.28
CA MET A 1 -2.90 2.08 -5.36
C MET A 1 -3.70 3.17 -6.10
N SER A 2 -3.76 4.41 -5.59
CA SER A 2 -4.61 5.48 -6.16
C SER A 2 -4.26 5.84 -7.62
N CYS A 3 -2.98 6.10 -7.90
CA CYS A 3 -2.49 6.51 -9.22
C CYS A 3 -2.71 5.46 -10.32
N VAL A 4 -2.63 4.16 -9.97
CA VAL A 4 -2.90 3.06 -10.91
C VAL A 4 -4.40 2.99 -11.25
N ALA A 5 -5.26 3.17 -10.25
CA ALA A 5 -6.71 3.12 -10.44
C ALA A 5 -7.26 4.26 -11.32
N VAL A 6 -6.62 5.43 -11.31
CA VAL A 6 -7.06 6.60 -12.10
C VAL A 6 -6.43 6.67 -13.50
N CYS A 7 -5.47 5.80 -13.84
CA CYS A 7 -4.76 5.88 -15.11
C CYS A 7 -5.63 5.32 -16.26
N PRO A 8 -6.12 6.16 -17.20
CA PRO A 8 -7.09 5.73 -18.20
C PRO A 8 -6.49 4.80 -19.27
N THR A 9 -5.18 4.86 -19.47
CA THR A 9 -4.45 4.09 -20.49
C THR A 9 -3.62 2.97 -19.90
N SER A 10 -3.75 2.71 -18.59
CA SER A 10 -2.94 1.72 -17.87
C SER A 10 -1.43 1.96 -18.00
N ALA A 11 -0.98 3.20 -18.21
CA ALA A 11 0.44 3.56 -18.25
C ALA A 11 1.13 3.32 -16.91
N LEU A 12 0.42 3.45 -15.79
CA LEU A 12 0.86 3.06 -14.45
C LEU A 12 0.27 1.70 -14.09
N ARG A 13 1.11 0.80 -13.55
CA ARG A 13 0.74 -0.57 -13.20
C ARG A 13 1.34 -0.98 -11.85
N GLU A 14 0.62 -1.81 -11.10
CA GLU A 14 1.14 -2.43 -9.87
C GLU A 14 2.10 -3.58 -10.21
N GLY A 15 3.01 -3.91 -9.28
CA GLY A 15 3.86 -5.10 -9.35
C GLY A 15 3.09 -6.39 -9.12
N GLN A 16 3.60 -7.51 -9.66
CA GLN A 16 3.03 -8.83 -9.40
C GLN A 16 3.49 -9.33 -8.03
N GLY A 17 2.64 -9.19 -7.01
CA GLY A 17 2.90 -9.72 -5.66
C GLY A 17 3.89 -8.92 -4.81
N LEU A 18 4.53 -7.89 -5.39
CA LEU A 18 5.36 -6.93 -4.68
C LEU A 18 4.74 -5.53 -4.75
N PRO A 19 4.85 -4.72 -3.69
CA PRO A 19 4.52 -3.30 -3.73
C PRO A 19 5.45 -2.53 -4.67
N GLN A 20 5.11 -2.53 -5.95
CA GLN A 20 5.85 -1.80 -6.99
C GLN A 20 4.90 -0.91 -7.78
N LEU A 21 5.46 0.19 -8.29
CA LEU A 21 4.84 1.07 -9.25
C LEU A 21 5.66 1.06 -10.53
N ASN A 22 5.08 0.51 -11.60
CA ASN A 22 5.68 0.44 -12.92
C ASN A 22 5.02 1.46 -13.84
N PHE A 23 5.81 2.05 -14.74
CA PHE A 23 5.37 3.08 -15.67
C PHE A 23 5.82 2.77 -17.10
N SER A 24 4.90 2.86 -18.05
CA SER A 24 5.18 2.70 -19.48
C SER A 24 4.89 4.00 -20.22
N GLU A 25 5.95 4.64 -20.72
CA GLU A 25 5.86 5.92 -21.43
C GLU A 25 5.02 5.77 -22.71
N TRP A 26 5.18 4.66 -23.44
CA TRP A 26 4.41 4.35 -24.65
C TRP A 26 2.90 4.52 -24.49
N SER A 27 2.37 4.20 -23.30
CA SER A 27 0.94 4.29 -23.01
C SER A 27 0.54 5.62 -22.33
N CYS A 28 1.50 6.47 -21.96
CA CYS A 28 1.23 7.69 -21.22
C CYS A 28 0.73 8.81 -22.16
N ILE A 29 -0.43 9.38 -21.85
CA ILE A 29 -1.00 10.53 -22.57
C ILE A 29 -0.80 11.86 -21.85
N GLN A 30 0.03 11.89 -20.81
CA GLN A 30 0.38 13.10 -20.04
C GLN A 30 -0.83 13.88 -19.51
N CYS A 31 -1.88 13.17 -19.07
CA CYS A 31 -3.13 13.78 -18.60
C CYS A 31 -3.08 14.39 -17.19
N GLY A 32 -2.03 14.14 -16.39
CA GLY A 32 -1.88 14.69 -15.03
C GLY A 32 -2.80 14.10 -13.94
N LEU A 33 -3.67 13.13 -14.28
CA LEU A 33 -4.58 12.53 -13.29
C LEU A 33 -3.86 11.78 -12.17
N CYS A 34 -2.74 11.13 -12.47
CA CYS A 34 -1.95 10.39 -11.49
C CYS A 34 -1.30 11.29 -10.44
N GLU A 35 -0.86 12.48 -10.85
CA GLU A 35 -0.31 13.52 -9.97
C GLU A 35 -1.41 14.05 -9.04
N THR A 36 -2.56 14.43 -9.59
CA THR A 36 -3.71 14.94 -8.80
C THR A 36 -4.24 13.91 -7.80
N ALA A 37 -4.22 12.63 -8.17
CA ALA A 37 -4.72 11.54 -7.33
C ALA A 37 -3.70 11.06 -6.28
N CYS A 38 -2.47 11.57 -6.27
CA CYS A 38 -1.42 11.13 -5.36
C CYS A 38 -1.58 11.79 -3.97
N PRO A 39 -1.91 11.02 -2.92
CA PRO A 39 -2.09 11.61 -1.58
C PRO A 39 -0.77 12.01 -0.90
N GLU A 40 0.37 11.55 -1.43
CA GLU A 40 1.70 11.77 -0.87
C GLU A 40 2.55 12.74 -1.70
N ASP A 41 1.98 13.34 -2.76
CA ASP A 41 2.68 14.24 -3.70
C ASP A 41 3.98 13.63 -4.27
N ALA A 42 3.97 12.31 -4.49
CA ALA A 42 5.13 11.53 -4.89
C ALA A 42 5.30 11.38 -6.42
N ILE A 43 4.30 11.78 -7.21
CA ILE A 43 4.29 11.65 -8.68
C ILE A 43 4.09 13.02 -9.28
N LYS A 44 4.96 13.40 -10.23
CA LYS A 44 4.85 14.64 -11.01
C LYS A 44 4.85 14.35 -12.50
N THR A 45 4.07 15.12 -13.24
CA THR A 45 4.00 15.04 -14.69
C THR A 45 5.00 16.02 -15.30
N GLU A 46 5.99 15.50 -16.00
CA GLU A 46 6.94 16.31 -16.76
C GLU A 46 6.66 16.13 -18.26
N PRO A 47 6.29 17.20 -18.98
CA PRO A 47 6.12 17.14 -20.42
C PRO A 47 7.44 16.76 -21.09
N ARG A 48 7.47 15.60 -21.75
CA ARG A 48 8.63 15.11 -22.48
C ARG A 48 8.25 14.23 -23.66
N PHE A 49 9.20 13.99 -24.55
CA PHE A 49 9.04 13.02 -25.63
C PHE A 49 10.34 12.23 -25.78
N LEU A 50 10.30 10.93 -25.45
CA LEU A 50 11.42 10.02 -25.66
C LEU A 50 11.43 9.61 -27.14
N TYR A 51 12.46 10.01 -27.88
CA TYR A 51 12.57 9.68 -29.31
C TYR A 51 12.95 8.21 -29.53
N ASP A 52 13.74 7.63 -28.63
CA ASP A 52 14.12 6.23 -28.69
C ASP A 52 12.89 5.32 -28.47
N ASP A 53 12.62 4.46 -29.44
CA ASP A 53 11.45 3.57 -29.44
C ASP A 53 11.56 2.46 -28.38
N LYS A 54 12.78 1.97 -28.14
CA LYS A 54 13.04 0.91 -27.16
C LYS A 54 12.83 1.45 -25.75
N GLU A 55 13.47 2.57 -25.43
CA GLU A 55 13.33 3.20 -24.11
C GLU A 55 11.88 3.59 -23.79
N ARG A 56 11.12 3.98 -24.82
CA ARG A 56 9.70 4.36 -24.66
C ARG A 56 8.79 3.17 -24.40
N SER A 57 9.10 2.03 -25.01
CA SER A 57 8.30 0.81 -24.93
C SER A 57 8.56 0.03 -23.63
N GLU A 58 9.78 0.12 -23.09
CA GLU A 58 10.16 -0.59 -21.87
C GLU A 58 9.48 -0.02 -20.61
N PRO A 59 8.79 -0.86 -19.80
CA PRO A 59 8.30 -0.45 -18.51
C PRO A 59 9.44 -0.09 -17.55
N ARG A 60 9.31 1.03 -16.86
CA ARG A 60 10.24 1.52 -15.86
C ARG A 60 9.68 1.30 -14.46
N LEU A 61 10.50 0.76 -13.56
CA LEU A 61 10.20 0.72 -12.14
C LEU A 61 10.38 2.13 -11.55
N LEU A 62 9.28 2.74 -11.11
CA LEU A 62 9.32 4.06 -10.45
C LEU A 62 9.57 3.92 -8.95
N HIS A 63 8.96 2.93 -8.32
CA HIS A 63 9.08 2.70 -6.88
C HIS A 63 8.88 1.23 -6.56
N GLU A 64 9.62 0.76 -5.57
CA GLU A 64 9.48 -0.58 -4.99
C GLU A 64 9.67 -0.48 -3.48
N GLU A 65 8.82 -1.20 -2.75
CA GLU A 65 8.97 -1.34 -1.31
C GLU A 65 8.83 -2.81 -0.90
N GLN A 66 9.56 -3.21 0.14
CA GLN A 66 9.41 -4.55 0.70
C GLN A 66 8.02 -4.74 1.32
N PRO A 67 7.32 -5.84 0.99
CA PRO A 67 6.07 -6.16 1.66
C PRO A 67 6.33 -6.56 3.12
N MET A 68 5.46 -6.07 4.00
CA MET A 68 5.29 -6.62 5.35
C MET A 68 4.43 -7.87 5.26
N CYS A 69 4.93 -8.94 5.86
CA CYS A 69 4.24 -10.21 5.98
C CYS A 69 3.50 -10.30 7.31
N CYS A 70 2.32 -10.92 7.30
CA CYS A 70 1.53 -11.15 8.49
C CYS A 70 2.32 -11.99 9.50
N ILE A 71 2.43 -11.53 10.75
CA ILE A 71 3.17 -12.24 11.80
C ILE A 71 2.57 -13.60 12.19
N SER A 72 1.33 -13.88 11.76
CA SER A 72 0.63 -15.14 12.06
C SER A 72 0.68 -16.16 10.92
N CYS A 73 0.65 -15.73 9.66
CA CYS A 73 0.54 -16.64 8.51
C CYS A 73 1.57 -16.39 7.41
N GLY A 74 2.40 -15.35 7.51
CA GLY A 74 3.42 -15.00 6.53
C GLY A 74 2.91 -14.37 5.23
N LYS A 75 1.58 -14.21 5.04
CA LYS A 75 1.02 -13.60 3.83
C LYS A 75 1.43 -12.12 3.71
N PRO A 76 1.94 -11.65 2.56
CA PRO A 76 2.17 -10.22 2.32
C PRO A 76 0.84 -9.47 2.30
N PHE A 77 0.75 -8.35 3.04
CA PHE A 77 -0.54 -7.63 3.17
C PHE A 77 -0.43 -6.11 3.20
N ALA A 78 0.74 -5.55 3.50
CA ALA A 78 0.95 -4.10 3.56
C ALA A 78 2.40 -3.77 3.21
N THR A 79 2.71 -2.49 3.01
CA THR A 79 4.10 -2.01 2.92
C THR A 79 4.61 -1.54 4.28
N ARG A 80 5.93 -1.46 4.46
CA ARG A 80 6.54 -0.97 5.71
C ARG A 80 6.09 0.46 6.02
N SER A 81 6.09 1.33 5.01
CA SER A 81 5.71 2.73 5.14
C SER A 81 4.24 2.89 5.48
N ALA A 82 3.35 2.12 4.82
CA ALA A 82 1.92 2.14 5.12
C ALA A 82 1.63 1.72 6.56
N LEU A 83 2.26 0.63 7.03
CA LEU A 83 2.07 0.15 8.40
C LEU A 83 2.62 1.15 9.43
N LYS A 84 3.82 1.70 9.19
CA LYS A 84 4.42 2.72 10.07
C LYS A 84 3.57 3.98 10.15
N ALA A 85 3.06 4.46 9.01
CA ALA A 85 2.18 5.62 8.97
C ALA A 85 0.87 5.36 9.71
N MET A 86 0.29 4.16 9.56
CA MET A 86 -0.91 3.75 10.28
C MET A 86 -0.66 3.69 11.80
N MET A 87 0.42 3.03 12.25
CA MET A 87 0.79 2.96 13.66
C MET A 87 0.96 4.35 14.26
N LYS A 88 1.72 5.22 13.59
CA LYS A 88 1.93 6.61 14.02
C LYS A 88 0.62 7.40 14.18
N LYS A 89 -0.34 7.21 13.25
CA LYS A 89 -1.67 7.85 13.35
C LYS A 89 -2.50 7.32 14.52
N LEU A 90 -2.22 6.11 15.02
CA LEU A 90 -3.01 5.43 16.04
C LEU A 90 -2.36 5.40 17.43
N GLU A 91 -1.10 5.85 17.58
CA GLU A 91 -0.33 5.82 18.83
C GLU A 91 -1.06 6.41 20.05
N GLY A 92 -1.90 7.43 19.85
CA GLY A 92 -2.66 8.09 20.93
C GLY A 92 -4.12 7.63 21.07
N HIS A 93 -4.58 6.68 20.28
CA HIS A 93 -5.99 6.27 20.28
C HIS A 93 -6.23 5.19 21.35
N TRP A 94 -7.26 5.37 22.20
CA TRP A 94 -7.60 4.51 23.35
C TRP A 94 -7.66 2.99 23.08
N MET A 95 -7.91 2.58 21.83
CA MET A 95 -8.10 1.20 21.36
C MET A 95 -6.76 0.51 21.04
N PHE A 96 -5.64 1.23 21.10
CA PHE A 96 -4.30 0.71 20.76
C PHE A 96 -3.30 0.94 21.89
N GLN A 97 -3.79 0.90 23.13
CA GLN A 97 -3.00 1.10 24.34
C GLN A 97 -2.21 -0.16 24.71
N THR A 98 -2.75 -1.35 24.41
CA THR A 98 -2.12 -2.62 24.77
C THR A 98 -1.26 -3.19 23.65
N GLU A 99 -0.25 -3.97 24.04
CA GLU A 99 0.62 -4.68 23.09
C GLU A 99 -0.17 -5.65 22.19
N ALA A 100 -1.20 -6.31 22.74
CA ALA A 100 -2.05 -7.21 21.99
C ALA A 100 -2.84 -6.50 20.88
N GLU A 101 -3.31 -5.27 21.12
CA GLU A 101 -4.03 -4.47 20.11
C GLU A 101 -3.10 -3.97 19.01
N ARG A 102 -1.90 -3.51 19.37
CA ARG A 102 -0.88 -3.07 18.41
C ARG A 102 -0.42 -4.22 17.53
N ARG A 103 -0.20 -5.39 18.12
CA ARG A 103 0.18 -6.62 17.41
C ARG A 103 -0.82 -7.03 16.32
N ARG A 104 -2.11 -6.70 16.46
CA ARG A 104 -3.13 -6.97 15.43
C ARG A 104 -2.98 -6.10 14.19
N LEU A 105 -2.33 -4.94 14.28
CA LEU A 105 -2.01 -4.10 13.12
C LEU A 105 -1.00 -4.78 12.19
N GLU A 106 -0.18 -5.68 12.74
CA GLU A 106 0.83 -6.47 12.02
C GLU A 106 0.27 -7.80 11.45
N MET A 107 -1.05 -7.99 11.51
CA MET A 107 -1.73 -9.17 10.97
C MET A 107 -2.51 -8.82 9.70
N CYS A 108 -2.59 -9.77 8.75
CA CYS A 108 -3.50 -9.63 7.62
C CYS A 108 -4.97 -9.58 8.09
N ASP A 109 -5.83 -9.05 7.23
CA ASP A 109 -7.28 -8.96 7.41
C ASP A 109 -7.91 -10.24 8.00
N THR A 110 -7.56 -11.40 7.44
CA THR A 110 -8.12 -12.69 7.88
C THR A 110 -7.62 -13.11 9.26
N CYS A 111 -6.31 -13.00 9.52
CA CYS A 111 -5.73 -13.38 10.81
C CYS A 111 -6.18 -12.42 11.93
N ARG A 112 -6.31 -11.13 11.61
CA ARG A 112 -6.79 -10.11 12.53
C ARG A 112 -8.21 -10.41 13.03
N VAL A 113 -9.14 -10.74 12.13
CA VAL A 113 -10.51 -11.11 12.52
C VAL A 113 -10.52 -12.38 13.37
N LYS A 114 -9.75 -13.40 12.99
CA LYS A 114 -9.62 -14.66 13.77
C LYS A 114 -9.12 -14.40 15.19
N ASP A 115 -8.12 -13.53 15.35
CA ASP A 115 -7.59 -13.17 16.67
C ASP A 115 -8.62 -12.42 17.52
N MET A 116 -9.34 -11.45 16.94
CA MET A 116 -10.40 -10.71 17.63
C MET A 116 -11.53 -11.62 18.12
N MET A 117 -11.96 -12.59 17.31
CA MET A 117 -13.00 -13.54 17.69
C MET A 117 -12.56 -14.48 18.83
N ARG A 118 -11.29 -14.89 18.84
CA ARG A 118 -10.72 -15.71 19.94
C ARG A 118 -10.65 -14.93 21.25
N ALA A 119 -10.31 -13.64 21.19
CA ALA A 119 -10.27 -12.77 22.36
C ALA A 119 -11.67 -12.50 22.97
N GLN A 120 -12.74 -12.68 22.21
CA GLN A 120 -14.14 -12.49 22.63
C GLN A 120 -14.86 -13.80 23.02
N GLY A 121 -14.16 -14.94 23.04
CA GLY A 121 -14.70 -16.22 23.54
C GLY A 121 -15.03 -16.19 25.05
N PRO A 122 -15.80 -17.17 25.57
CA PRO A 122 -16.47 -17.08 26.87
C PRO A 122 -15.45 -17.01 28.01
N GLY A 123 -15.16 -15.80 28.48
CA GLY A 123 -14.18 -15.53 29.53
C GLY A 123 -13.36 -14.25 29.39
N GLY A 124 -13.52 -13.46 28.32
CA GLY A 124 -12.84 -12.17 28.18
C GLY A 124 -13.54 -11.07 28.98
N SER A 125 -13.00 -10.75 30.15
CA SER A 125 -13.39 -9.62 31.00
C SER A 125 -13.49 -8.32 30.20
N GLY A 126 -14.70 -7.73 30.15
CA GLY A 126 -14.82 -6.30 29.95
C GLY A 126 -14.12 -5.59 31.10
N SER A 127 -13.00 -4.94 30.81
CA SER A 127 -12.37 -4.01 31.74
C SER A 127 -13.06 -2.65 31.60
N ALA A 128 -13.64 -2.24 32.74
CA ALA A 128 -14.15 -0.94 33.16
C ALA A 128 -13.60 0.31 32.45
#